data_AF-A0A967W1B4-F1
#
_entry.id   AF-A0A967W1B4-F1
#
_cell.length_a   1.000
_cell.length_b   1.000
_cell.length_c   1.000
_cell.angle_alpha   90.00
_cell.angle_beta   90.00
_cell.angle_gamma   90.00
#
_symmetry.space_group_name_H-M   'P 1'
#
loop_
_entity.id
_entity.type
_entity.pdbx_description
1 polymer ?
#
loop_
_entity_poly.entity_id
_entity_poly.type
_entity_poly.pdbx_seq_one_letter_code
_entity_poly.pdbx_strand_id
1 'polypeptide(L)' 'MPTYIILTNYTEKGIEHIKDSPSRLDAVKGLFKKMGAELKDFYLVQGRYDILVIAEAPND' A
#
# COMPACT_ATOMS: atom_id res chain seq x y z
N MET A 1 -11.80 -13.34 -5.89
CA MET A 1 -10.67 -12.39 -5.76
C MET A 1 -9.81 -12.87 -4.61
N PRO A 2 -8.61 -13.40 -4.85
CA PRO A 2 -7.66 -13.73 -3.79
C PRO A 2 -7.29 -12.49 -2.97
N THR A 3 -7.00 -12.72 -1.69
CA THR A 3 -6.46 -11.72 -0.78
C THR A 3 -4.94 -11.80 -0.78
N TYR A 4 -4.28 -10.68 -0.99
CA TYR A 4 -2.84 -10.53 -0.96
C TYR A 4 -2.41 -9.74 0.26
N ILE A 5 -1.30 -10.18 0.87
CA ILE A 5 -0.56 -9.44 1.88
C ILE A 5 0.67 -8.86 1.21
N ILE A 6 0.77 -7.54 1.18
CA ILE A 6 1.86 -6.81 0.53
C ILE A 6 2.69 -6.15 1.62
N LEU A 7 3.99 -6.45 1.63
CA LEU A 7 4.97 -5.91 2.56
C LEU A 7 5.86 -4.92 1.82
N THR A 8 5.91 -3.68 2.29
CA THR A 8 6.58 -2.59 1.57
C THR A 8 7.56 -1.88 2.49
N ASN A 9 8.71 -1.51 1.93
CA ASN A 9 9.64 -0.57 2.53
C ASN A 9 9.57 0.77 1.83
N TYR A 10 9.81 1.85 2.59
CA TYR A 10 10.02 3.14 1.98
C TYR A 10 11.31 3.16 1.17
N THR A 11 11.29 3.89 0.07
CA THR A 11 12.52 4.31 -0.61
C THR A 11 13.14 5.48 0.14
N GLU A 12 14.41 5.80 -0.14
CA GLU A 12 15.11 6.94 0.47
C GLU A 12 14.33 8.26 0.30
N LYS A 13 13.89 8.56 -0.93
CA LYS A 13 13.00 9.70 -1.21
C LYS A 13 11.65 9.61 -0.50
N GLY A 14 11.13 8.39 -0.34
CA GLY A 14 9.87 8.13 0.35
C GLY A 14 9.92 8.49 1.84
N ILE A 15 11.07 8.31 2.47
CA ILE A 15 11.35 8.73 3.86
C ILE A 15 11.60 10.24 3.93
N GLU A 16 12.39 10.81 3.01
CA GLU A 16 12.64 12.25 2.97
C GLU A 16 11.34 13.06 2.88
N HIS A 17 10.38 12.56 2.09
CA HIS A 17 9.06 13.16 1.90
C HIS A 17 7.96 12.44 2.69
N ILE A 18 8.25 11.95 3.91
CA ILE A 18 7.29 11.19 4.72
C ILE A 18 6.00 11.96 5.01
N LYS A 19 6.07 13.29 5.10
CA LYS A 19 4.91 14.17 5.33
C LYS A 19 3.87 14.09 4.22
N ASP A 20 4.28 13.70 3.01
CA ASP A 20 3.38 13.53 1.86
C ASP A 20 2.76 12.12 1.80
N SER A 21 3.02 11.27 2.81
CA SER A 21 2.48 9.90 2.88
C SER A 21 0.95 9.82 2.84
N PRO A 22 0.16 10.72 3.46
CA PRO A 22 -1.29 10.67 3.37
C PRO A 22 -1.80 10.79 1.92
N SER A 23 -1.28 11.75 1.15
CA SER A 23 -1.64 11.93 -0.27
C SER A 23 -1.22 10.74 -1.13
N ARG A 24 -0.10 10.09 -0.79
CA ARG A 24 0.33 8.84 -1.46
C ARG A 24 -0.64 7.70 -1.19
N LEU A 25 -1.21 7.57 0.01
CA LEU A 25 -2.19 6.54 0.31
C LEU A 25 -3.46 6.71 -0.53
N ASP A 26 -3.94 7.94 -0.73
CA ASP A 26 -5.09 8.21 -1.60
C ASP A 26 -4.80 7.84 -3.06
N ALA A 27 -3.60 8.16 -3.56
CA ALA A 27 -3.16 7.73 -4.88
C ALA A 27 -3.09 6.20 -5.00
N VAL A 28 -2.61 5.50 -3.97
CA VAL A 28 -2.60 4.02 -3.91
C VAL A 28 -4.01 3.47 -4.00
N LYS A 29 -4.97 3.96 -3.20
CA LYS A 29 -6.38 3.54 -3.29
C LYS A 29 -6.95 3.72 -4.70
N GLY A 30 -6.64 4.86 -5.33
CA GLY A 30 -7.05 5.12 -6.72
C GLY A 30 -6.43 4.14 -7.73
N LEU A 31 -5.16 3.78 -7.55
CA LEU A 31 -4.48 2.80 -8.39
C LEU A 31 -5.08 1.40 -8.24
N PHE A 32 -5.31 0.93 -7.01
CA PHE A 32 -5.95 -0.37 -6.75
C PHE A 32 -7.30 -0.45 -7.47
N LYS A 33 -8.16 0.56 -7.32
CA LYS A 33 -9.46 0.60 -8.02
C LYS A 33 -9.32 0.54 -9.54
N LYS A 34 -8.36 1.27 -10.13
CA LYS A 34 -8.09 1.24 -11.58
C LYS A 34 -7.65 -0.15 -12.08
N MET A 35 -7.01 -0.94 -11.22
CA MET A 35 -6.58 -2.31 -11.51
C MET A 35 -7.65 -3.35 -11.17
N GLY A 36 -8.88 -2.93 -10.84
CA GLY A 36 -9.94 -3.85 -10.39
C GLY A 36 -9.67 -4.48 -9.02
N ALA A 37 -8.74 -3.92 -8.26
CA ALA A 37 -8.38 -4.34 -6.91
C ALA A 37 -9.00 -3.43 -5.85
N GLU A 38 -9.17 -3.97 -4.65
CA GLU A 38 -9.69 -3.29 -3.48
C GLU A 38 -8.65 -3.32 -2.36
N LEU A 39 -8.27 -2.14 -1.86
CA LEU A 39 -7.47 -2.02 -0.65
C LEU A 39 -8.40 -2.23 0.56
N LYS A 40 -8.16 -3.30 1.34
CA LYS A 40 -8.93 -3.62 2.55
C LYS A 40 -8.36 -2.90 3.76
N ASP A 41 -7.08 -3.10 4.01
CA ASP A 41 -6.39 -2.56 5.17
C ASP A 41 -5.00 -2.03 4.83
N PHE A 42 -4.59 -1.03 5.59
CA PHE A 42 -3.27 -0.41 5.51
C PHE A 42 -2.76 -0.16 6.92
N TYR A 43 -1.57 -0.68 7.21
CA TYR A 43 -0.92 -0.50 8.51
C TYR A 43 0.50 0.00 8.33
N LEU A 44 0.88 0.97 9.15
CA LEU A 44 2.29 1.27 9.39
C LEU A 44 2.78 0.28 10.44
N VAL A 45 3.92 -0.35 10.17
CA VAL A 45 4.49 -1.39 11.04
C VAL A 45 5.91 -1.01 11.43
N GLN A 46 6.34 -1.49 12.60
CA GLN A 46 7.71 -1.35 13.07
C GLN A 46 8.45 -2.66 12.81
N GLY A 47 9.71 -2.60 12.38
CA GLY A 47 10.57 -3.77 12.16
C GLY A 47 11.16 -3.82 10.76
N ARG A 48 11.13 -5.00 10.11
CA ARG A 48 11.78 -5.23 8.81
C ARG A 48 11.11 -4.47 7.65
N TYR A 49 9.81 -4.22 7.77
CA TYR A 49 9.00 -3.53 6.78
C TYR A 49 8.44 -2.25 7.39
N ASP A 50 8.09 -1.30 6.53
CA ASP A 50 7.51 -0.03 6.96
C ASP A 50 5.97 -0.07 6.87
N ILE A 51 5.43 -0.84 5.92
CA ILE A 51 4.01 -0.88 5.59
C ILE A 51 3.55 -2.32 5.34
N LEU A 52 2.37 -2.65 5.85
CA LEU A 52 1.60 -3.83 5.47
C LEU A 52 0.29 -3.39 4.81
N VAL A 53 -0.01 -3.95 3.63
CA VAL A 53 -1.28 -3.73 2.93
C VAL A 53 -1.99 -5.07 2.74
N ILE A 54 -3.28 -5.09 3.05
CA ILE A 54 -4.18 -6.20 2.71
C ILE A 54 -5.05 -5.72 1.56
N ALA A 55 -5.07 -6.48 0.46
CA ALA A 55 -5.86 -6.14 -0.70
C ALA A 55 -6.48 -7.37 -1.36
N GLU A 56 -7.66 -7.20 -1.92
CA GLU A 56 -8.26 -8.18 -2.83
C GLU A 56 -8.00 -7.73 -4.26
N ALA A 57 -7.56 -8.63 -5.11
CA ALA A 57 -7.39 -8.34 -6.53
C ALA A 57 -7.92 -9.52 -7.35
N PRO A 58 -8.21 -9.34 -8.65
CA PRO A 58 -8.41 -10.46 -9.55
C PRO A 58 -7.20 -11.39 -9.48
N ASN A 59 -7.45 -12.70 -9.43
CA ASN A 59 -6.41 -13.65 -9.82
C ASN A 59 -6.32 -13.57 -11.35
N ASP A 60 -5.15 -13.84 -11.93
CA ASP A 60 -5.03 -14.01 -13.39
C ASP A 60 -6.22 -14.79 -14.00
#